data_AF-A0A925AB65-F1
#
_entry.id   AF-A0A925AB65-F1
#
_cell.length_a   1.000
_cell.length_b   1.000
_cell.length_c   1.000
_cell.angle_alpha   90.00
_cell.angle_beta   90.00
_cell.angle_gamma   90.00
#
_symmetry.space_group_name_H-M   'P 1'
#
loop_
_entity.id
_entity.type
_entity.pdbx_description
1 polymer ?
#
loop_
_entity_poly.entity_id
_entity_poly.type
_entity_poly.pdbx_seq_one_letter_code
_entity_poly.pdbx_strand_id
1 'polypeptide(L)'
;MILEVFDKAADKWAAVSWLAGSRGIALTSIAAIGNDINDIAMLQQATLGIAMGNAIEEAKAVSHRHTLDNTADGVAHAIERILSGEW
;
A
#
# COMPACT_ATOMS: atom_id res chain seq x y z
N MET A 1 21.80 6.17 -3.06
CA MET A 1 21.38 4.86 -3.58
C MET A 1 21.41 3.87 -2.42
N ILE A 2 20.28 3.25 -2.11
CA ILE A 2 20.17 2.20 -1.10
C ILE A 2 19.96 0.88 -1.85
N LEU A 3 20.64 -0.19 -1.40
CA LEU A 3 20.44 -1.54 -1.91
C LEU A 3 19.80 -2.37 -0.80
N GLU A 4 18.59 -2.84 -1.05
CA GLU A 4 17.89 -3.76 -0.16
C GLU A 4 17.95 -5.17 -0.77
N VAL A 5 18.27 -6.17 0.05
CA VAL A 5 18.36 -7.57 -0.38
C VAL A 5 17.55 -8.42 0.58
N PHE A 6 16.58 -9.14 0.04
CA PHE A 6 15.69 -10.02 0.79
C PHE A 6 15.68 -11.42 0.19
N ASP A 7 15.15 -12.39 0.93
CA ASP A 7 14.78 -13.68 0.36
C ASP A 7 13.76 -13.49 -0.77
N LYS A 8 13.79 -14.35 -1.80
CA LYS A 8 12.88 -14.26 -2.95
C LYS A 8 11.41 -14.35 -2.55
N ALA A 9 11.08 -15.04 -1.45
CA ALA A 9 9.74 -15.17 -0.93
C ALA A 9 9.34 -14.04 0.03
N ALA A 10 10.26 -13.12 0.36
CA ALA A 10 10.02 -12.05 1.31
C ALA A 10 9.68 -10.74 0.60
N ASP A 11 8.43 -10.30 0.77
CA ASP A 11 7.97 -8.95 0.45
C ASP A 11 6.97 -8.45 1.52
N LYS A 12 6.62 -7.16 1.45
CA LYS A 12 5.69 -6.55 2.42
C LYS A 12 4.31 -7.18 2.37
N TRP A 13 3.83 -7.61 1.21
CA TRP A 13 2.51 -8.23 1.09
C TRP A 13 2.45 -9.62 1.71
N ALA A 14 3.52 -10.42 1.58
CA ALA A 14 3.63 -11.71 2.23
C ALA A 14 3.52 -11.56 3.75
N ALA A 15 4.19 -10.55 4.33
CA ALA A 15 4.10 -10.24 5.76
C ALA A 15 2.69 -9.77 6.18
N VAL A 16 2.06 -8.87 5.42
CA VAL A 16 0.69 -8.40 5.68
C VAL A 16 -0.32 -9.56 5.60
N SER A 17 -0.20 -10.41 4.57
CA SER A 17 -1.10 -11.55 4.36
C SER A 17 -1.00 -12.59 5.48
N TRP A 18 0.24 -12.87 5.92
CA TRP A 18 0.47 -13.76 7.06
C TRP A 18 -0.14 -13.20 8.35
N LEU A 19 0.05 -11.90 8.62
CA LEU A 19 -0.52 -11.25 9.80
C LEU A 19 -2.06 -11.25 9.75
N ALA A 20 -2.64 -10.90 8.61
CA ALA A 20 -4.09 -10.89 8.41
C ALA A 20 -4.70 -12.28 8.66
N GLY A 21 -4.08 -13.33 8.12
CA GLY A 21 -4.46 -14.72 8.38
C GLY A 21 -4.42 -15.09 9.85
N SER A 22 -3.35 -14.69 10.58
CA SER A 22 -3.23 -14.94 12.01
C SER A 22 -4.31 -14.24 12.86
N ARG A 23 -4.95 -13.20 12.32
CA ARG A 23 -5.96 -12.37 12.99
C ARG A 23 -7.39 -12.64 12.48
N GLY A 24 -7.58 -13.57 11.54
CA GLY A 24 -8.88 -13.81 10.92
C GLY A 24 -9.39 -12.61 10.10
N ILE A 25 -8.51 -11.74 9.62
CA ILE A 25 -8.84 -10.60 8.78
C ILE A 25 -8.83 -11.08 7.32
N ALA A 26 -9.93 -10.87 6.61
CA ALA A 26 -9.99 -11.17 5.18
C ALA A 26 -9.10 -10.20 4.40
N LEU A 27 -8.34 -10.72 3.42
CA LEU A 27 -7.53 -9.87 2.53
C LEU A 27 -8.39 -8.85 1.75
N THR A 28 -9.68 -9.16 1.58
CA THR A 28 -10.71 -8.27 1.00
C THR A 28 -10.99 -7.02 1.83
N SER A 29 -10.53 -6.98 3.08
CA SER A 29 -10.74 -5.88 4.01
C SER A 29 -9.47 -5.05 4.25
N ILE A 30 -8.48 -5.17 3.37
CA ILE A 30 -7.18 -4.51 3.51
C ILE A 30 -7.02 -3.41 2.46
N ALA A 31 -6.73 -2.21 2.93
CA ALA A 31 -6.15 -1.13 2.15
C ALA A 31 -4.64 -1.01 2.47
N ALA A 32 -3.83 -0.71 1.46
CA ALA A 32 -2.39 -0.51 1.59
C ALA A 32 -2.00 0.85 1.02
N ILE A 33 -1.17 1.61 1.74
CA ILE A 33 -0.66 2.92 1.31
C ILE A 33 0.87 2.85 1.23
N GLY A 34 1.46 3.31 0.12
CA GLY A 34 2.90 3.18 -0.13
C GLY A 34 3.41 4.11 -1.22
N ASN A 35 4.73 4.10 -1.46
CA ASN A 35 5.37 5.05 -2.37
C ASN A 35 6.58 4.51 -3.15
N ASP A 36 7.20 3.41 -2.75
CA ASP A 36 8.48 2.95 -3.31
C ASP A 36 8.40 1.50 -3.84
N ILE A 37 9.52 1.00 -4.40
CA ILE A 37 9.64 -0.33 -5.01
C ILE A 37 9.20 -1.44 -4.05
N ASN A 38 9.59 -1.35 -2.77
CA ASN A 38 9.26 -2.36 -1.77
C ASN A 38 7.77 -2.36 -1.36
N ASP A 39 6.98 -1.37 -1.81
CA ASP A 39 5.53 -1.29 -1.59
C ASP A 39 4.71 -1.87 -2.76
N ILE A 40 5.30 -2.05 -3.94
CA ILE A 40 4.60 -2.46 -5.17
C ILE A 40 3.73 -3.70 -4.94
N ALA A 41 4.29 -4.73 -4.29
CA ALA A 41 3.58 -5.98 -4.05
C ALA A 41 2.30 -5.79 -3.24
N MET A 42 2.31 -4.96 -2.18
CA MET A 42 1.11 -4.71 -1.36
C MET A 42 0.14 -3.75 -2.04
N LEU A 43 0.62 -2.78 -2.82
CA LEU A 43 -0.22 -1.86 -3.59
C LEU A 43 -1.00 -2.60 -4.68
N GLN A 44 -0.38 -3.58 -5.33
CA GLN A 44 -1.02 -4.36 -6.37
C GLN A 44 -2.03 -5.39 -5.81
N GLN A 45 -1.76 -5.97 -4.64
CA GLN A 45 -2.52 -7.12 -4.13
C GLN A 45 -3.56 -6.77 -3.06
N ALA A 46 -3.40 -5.65 -2.35
CA ALA A 46 -4.44 -5.16 -1.45
C ALA A 46 -5.72 -4.83 -2.23
N THR A 47 -6.87 -5.00 -1.58
CA THR A 47 -8.17 -4.67 -2.20
C THR A 47 -8.25 -3.20 -2.58
N LEU A 48 -7.59 -2.34 -1.79
CA LEU A 48 -7.40 -0.94 -2.10
C LEU A 48 -5.93 -0.55 -1.89
N GLY A 49 -5.14 -0.65 -2.96
CA GLY A 49 -3.78 -0.10 -3.00
C GLY A 49 -3.76 1.39 -3.37
N ILE A 50 -3.05 2.19 -2.57
CA ILE A 50 -3.03 3.65 -2.67
C ILE A 50 -1.58 4.14 -2.77
N ALA A 51 -1.22 4.76 -3.88
CA ALA A 51 0.09 5.41 -4.02
C ALA A 51 0.06 6.82 -3.43
N MET A 52 1.10 7.20 -2.68
CA MET A 52 1.32 8.58 -2.25
C MET A 52 1.62 9.50 -3.43
N GLY A 53 1.42 10.82 -3.28
CA GLY A 53 1.72 11.80 -4.33
C GLY A 53 3.19 11.79 -4.78
N ASN A 54 4.10 11.59 -3.83
CA ASN A 54 5.55 11.45 -4.04
C ASN A 54 5.98 10.02 -4.44
N ALA A 55 5.04 9.13 -4.73
CA ALA A 55 5.37 7.77 -5.15
C ALA A 55 6.07 7.75 -6.51
N ILE A 56 6.95 6.75 -6.69
CA ILE A 56 7.54 6.45 -8.00
C ILE A 56 6.45 6.00 -8.98
N GLU A 57 6.72 6.16 -10.28
CA GLU A 57 5.73 5.87 -11.32
C GLU A 57 5.31 4.40 -11.33
N GLU A 58 6.23 3.48 -11.03
CA GLU A 58 5.95 2.05 -10.91
C GLU A 58 4.94 1.73 -9.80
N ALA A 59 5.05 2.42 -8.65
CA ALA A 59 4.11 2.27 -7.53
C ALA A 59 2.75 2.89 -7.86
N LYS A 60 2.73 4.04 -8.55
CA LYS A 60 1.49 4.67 -9.03
C LYS A 60 0.77 3.81 -10.05
N ALA A 61 1.50 3.17 -10.97
CA ALA A 61 0.96 2.38 -12.05
C ALA A 61 0.21 1.12 -11.58
N VAL A 62 0.62 0.53 -10.45
CA VAL A 62 -0.05 -0.66 -9.87
C VAL A 62 -1.13 -0.34 -8.85
N SER A 63 -1.27 0.93 -8.47
CA SER A 63 -2.20 1.37 -7.42
C SER A 63 -3.59 1.69 -7.97
N HIS A 64 -4.62 1.49 -7.14
CA HIS A 64 -6.02 1.73 -7.47
C HIS A 64 -6.43 3.20 -7.32
N ARG A 65 -5.77 3.92 -6.40
CA ARG A 65 -5.98 5.34 -6.10
C ARG A 65 -4.64 6.01 -5.83
N HIS A 66 -4.57 7.31 -6.02
CA HIS A 66 -3.44 8.14 -5.61
C HIS A 66 -3.91 9.14 -4.56
N THR A 67 -3.14 9.30 -3.49
CA THR A 67 -3.40 10.30 -2.44
C THR A 67 -2.40 11.46 -2.54
N LEU A 68 -2.47 12.40 -1.60
CA LEU A 68 -1.56 13.55 -1.55
C LEU A 68 -0.12 13.12 -1.23
N ASP A 69 0.80 14.07 -1.34
CA ASP A 69 2.20 13.93 -0.93
C ASP A 69 2.32 13.58 0.56
N ASN A 70 3.42 12.93 0.95
CA ASN A 70 3.68 12.65 2.37
C ASN A 70 3.84 13.92 3.22
N THR A 71 4.26 15.03 2.60
CA THR A 71 4.34 16.35 3.24
C THR A 71 3.02 17.13 3.27
N ALA A 72 1.98 16.59 2.63
CA ALA A 72 0.64 17.17 2.54
C ALA A 72 -0.42 16.24 3.13
N ASP A 73 -0.08 15.54 4.22
CA ASP A 73 -0.97 14.64 4.96
C ASP A 73 -1.64 13.54 4.12
N GLY A 74 -0.94 13.03 3.09
CA GLY A 74 -1.51 12.04 2.16
C GLY A 74 -2.07 10.78 2.82
N VAL A 75 -1.50 10.31 3.93
CA VAL A 75 -2.05 9.19 4.69
C VAL A 75 -3.40 9.56 5.33
N ALA A 76 -3.49 10.73 5.99
CA ALA A 76 -4.72 11.18 6.62
C ALA A 76 -5.82 11.40 5.58
N HIS A 77 -5.49 12.08 4.48
CA HIS A 77 -6.41 12.27 3.35
C HIS A 77 -6.94 10.93 2.82
N ALA A 78 -6.08 9.92 2.66
CA ALA A 78 -6.50 8.60 2.20
C ALA A 78 -7.49 7.92 3.16
N ILE A 79 -7.20 7.98 4.47
CA ILE A 79 -8.06 7.41 5.50
C ILE A 79 -9.42 8.12 5.54
N GLU A 80 -9.44 9.46 5.46
CA GLU A 80 -10.67 10.25 5.45
C GLU A 80 -11.58 9.89 4.27
N ARG A 81 -11.01 9.65 3.07
CA ARG A 81 -11.76 9.25 1.87
C ARG A 81 -12.38 7.85 2.00
N ILE A 82 -11.67 6.93 2.68
CA ILE A 82 -12.22 5.59 3.00
C ILE A 82 -13.35 5.73 4.02
N LEU A 83 -13.14 6.49 5.09
CA LEU A 83 -14.13 6.64 6.17
C LEU A 83 -15.38 7.41 5.73
N SER A 84 -15.25 8.33 4.78
CA SER A 84 -16.39 9.05 4.19
C SER A 84 -17.21 8.17 3.23
N GLY A 85 -16.70 6.99 2.85
CA GLY A 85 -17.31 6.11 1.85
C GLY A 85 -17.14 6.59 0.41
N GLU A 86 -16.24 7.54 0.17
CA GLU A 86 -15.92 7.98 -1.19
C GLU A 86 -15.05 6.97 -1.94
N TRP A 87 -14.22 6.21 -1.22
CA TRP A 87 -13.34 5.16 -1.75
C TRP A 87 -13.81 3.76 -1.43
#